data_AF-A0A921T0A4-F1
#
_entry.id   AF-A0A921T0A4-F1
#
_cell.length_a   1.000
_cell.length_b   1.000
_cell.length_c   1.000
_cell.angle_alpha   90.00
_cell.angle_beta   90.00
_cell.angle_gamma   90.00
#
_symmetry.space_group_name_H-M   'P 1'
#
loop_
_entity.id
_entity.type
_entity.pdbx_description
1 polymer ?
#
loop_
_entity_poly.entity_id
_entity_poly.type
_entity_poly.pdbx_seq_one_letter_code
_entity_poly.pdbx_strand_id
1 'polypeptide(L)'
;MKSKISKILIIVGLLICAGSLSIKFYSKYLENKATESFETQIDKNTKESKEDGFTNIKAGDEIAIIKIPSINLNTVVIESIEKQYLNHYVCHFENNAMSGEYRNFFDSLVF
;
A
#
# COMPACT_ATOMS: atom_id res chain seq x y z
N MET A 1 23.66 2.86 -44.08
CA MET A 1 23.61 3.10 -42.62
C MET A 1 22.31 3.73 -42.13
N LYS A 2 21.71 4.68 -42.87
CA LYS A 2 20.47 5.39 -42.48
C LYS A 2 19.25 4.50 -42.20
N SER A 3 19.05 3.41 -42.96
CA SER A 3 17.92 2.47 -42.77
C SER A 3 18.04 1.55 -41.55
N LYS A 4 19.27 1.33 -41.03
CA LYS A 4 19.49 0.51 -39.82
C LYS A 4 19.17 1.31 -38.56
N ILE A 5 19.53 2.60 -38.55
CA ILE A 5 19.23 3.53 -37.45
C ILE A 5 17.71 3.68 -37.24
N SER A 6 16.91 3.85 -38.31
CA SER A 6 15.46 3.98 -38.16
C SER A 6 14.78 2.72 -37.59
N LYS A 7 15.24 1.52 -37.98
CA LYS A 7 14.71 0.28 -37.42
C LYS A 7 14.99 0.14 -35.93
N ILE A 8 16.17 0.58 -35.49
CA ILE A 8 16.56 0.59 -34.08
C ILE A 8 15.70 1.55 -33.26
N LEU A 9 15.44 2.77 -33.77
CA LEU A 9 14.57 3.72 -33.07
C LEU A 9 13.12 3.20 -32.92
N ILE A 10 12.59 2.53 -33.94
CA ILE A 10 11.23 1.94 -33.89
C ILE A 10 11.16 0.84 -32.82
N ILE A 11 12.17 -0.03 -32.74
CA ILE A 11 12.23 -1.10 -31.73
C ILE A 11 12.33 -0.53 -30.31
N VAL A 12 13.14 0.50 -30.11
CA VAL A 12 13.28 1.17 -28.80
C VAL A 12 11.97 1.83 -28.36
N GLY A 13 11.28 2.50 -29.28
CA GLY A 13 9.96 3.08 -28.98
C GLY A 13 8.92 2.02 -28.58
N LEU A 14 8.90 0.88 -29.29
CA LEU A 14 8.00 -0.22 -28.98
C LEU A 14 8.27 -0.84 -27.60
N LEU A 15 9.55 -0.95 -27.21
CA LEU A 15 9.98 -1.43 -25.90
C LEU A 15 9.51 -0.52 -24.76
N ILE A 16 9.56 0.80 -24.95
CA ILE A 16 9.10 1.77 -23.95
C ILE A 16 7.57 1.70 -23.80
N CYS A 17 6.83 1.55 -24.90
CA CYS A 17 5.38 1.35 -24.87
C CYS A 17 4.99 0.02 -24.20
N ALA A 18 5.70 -1.06 -24.48
CA ALA A 18 5.44 -2.35 -23.85
C ALA A 18 5.74 -2.35 -22.34
N GLY A 19 6.84 -1.72 -21.92
CA GLY A 19 7.21 -1.59 -20.50
C GLY A 19 6.17 -0.83 -19.68
N SER A 20 5.66 0.29 -20.21
CA SER A 20 4.66 1.12 -19.52
C SER A 20 3.30 0.43 -19.36
N LEU A 21 2.88 -0.41 -20.33
CA LEU A 21 1.68 -1.23 -20.22
C LEU A 21 1.84 -2.35 -19.18
N SER A 22 3.03 -2.96 -19.11
CA SER A 22 3.34 -4.07 -18.21
C SER A 22 3.25 -3.66 -16.73
N ILE A 23 3.76 -2.46 -16.40
CA ILE A 23 3.74 -1.93 -15.03
C ILE A 23 2.30 -1.70 -14.54
N LYS A 24 1.43 -1.11 -15.37
CA LYS A 24 0.02 -0.89 -15.02
C LYS A 24 -0.73 -2.20 -14.77
N PHE A 25 -0.47 -3.21 -15.60
CA PHE A 25 -1.09 -4.54 -15.42
C PHE A 25 -0.58 -5.23 -14.15
N TYR A 26 0.71 -5.17 -13.87
CA TYR A 26 1.30 -5.78 -12.68
C TYR A 26 0.80 -5.12 -11.39
N SER A 27 0.73 -3.78 -11.34
CA SER A 27 0.14 -3.06 -10.19
C SER A 27 -1.31 -3.47 -9.95
N LYS A 28 -2.15 -3.51 -10.99
CA LYS A 28 -3.56 -3.90 -10.88
C LYS A 28 -3.74 -5.35 -10.41
N TYR A 29 -2.87 -6.25 -10.85
CA TYR A 29 -2.87 -7.65 -10.41
C TYR A 29 -2.49 -7.79 -8.93
N LEU A 30 -1.45 -7.08 -8.49
CA LEU A 30 -0.99 -7.12 -7.10
C LEU A 30 -2.06 -6.55 -6.15
N GLU A 31 -2.73 -5.49 -6.59
CA GLU A 31 -3.79 -4.82 -5.85
C GLU A 31 -5.05 -5.69 -5.69
N ASN A 32 -5.46 -6.39 -6.74
CA ASN A 32 -6.56 -7.37 -6.66
C ASN A 32 -6.20 -8.53 -5.72
N LYS A 33 -4.98 -9.05 -5.80
CA LYS A 33 -4.52 -10.14 -4.93
C LYS A 33 -4.47 -9.73 -3.46
N ALA A 34 -4.03 -8.51 -3.16
CA ALA A 34 -4.03 -7.97 -1.80
C ALA A 34 -5.46 -7.78 -1.27
N THR A 35 -6.37 -7.31 -2.12
CA THR A 35 -7.80 -7.11 -1.77
C THR A 35 -8.49 -8.44 -1.47
N GLU A 36 -8.33 -9.45 -2.32
CA GLU A 36 -8.89 -10.79 -2.09
C GLU A 36 -8.34 -11.44 -0.81
N SER A 37 -7.02 -11.30 -0.56
CA SER A 37 -6.39 -11.84 0.65
C SER A 37 -6.87 -11.13 1.93
N PHE A 38 -7.30 -9.88 1.83
CA PHE A 38 -7.80 -9.12 2.97
C PHE A 38 -9.28 -9.41 3.25
N GLU A 39 -10.12 -9.50 2.21
CA GLU A 39 -11.53 -9.94 2.35
C GLU A 39 -11.61 -11.32 2.99
N THR A 40 -10.72 -12.25 2.59
CA THR A 40 -10.64 -13.59 3.19
C THR A 40 -10.25 -13.56 4.67
N GLN A 41 -9.43 -12.58 5.10
CA GLN A 41 -9.02 -12.43 6.49
C GLN A 41 -10.08 -11.72 7.35
N ILE A 42 -10.81 -10.76 6.79
CA ILE A 42 -11.97 -10.14 7.47
C ILE A 42 -13.07 -11.17 7.72
N ASP A 43 -13.38 -12.04 6.76
CA ASP A 43 -14.37 -13.11 6.95
C ASP A 43 -13.95 -14.13 8.03
N LYS A 44 -12.64 -14.30 8.22
CA LYS A 44 -12.08 -15.20 9.23
C LYS A 44 -12.03 -14.54 10.61
N ASN A 45 -11.66 -13.26 10.71
CA ASN A 45 -11.60 -12.50 11.96
C ASN A 45 -12.97 -12.04 12.47
N THR A 46 -13.97 -11.83 11.58
CA THR A 46 -15.36 -11.55 11.99
C THR A 46 -15.99 -12.74 12.75
N LYS A 47 -15.42 -13.94 12.64
CA LYS A 47 -15.85 -15.15 13.38
C LYS A 47 -15.12 -15.35 14.71
N GLU A 48 -14.03 -14.63 14.97
CA GLU A 48 -13.31 -14.67 16.24
C GLU A 48 -13.19 -13.25 16.81
N SER A 49 -14.21 -12.81 17.56
CA SER A 49 -14.11 -11.64 18.44
C SER A 49 -12.86 -11.76 19.32
N LYS A 50 -11.93 -10.82 19.20
CA LYS A 50 -10.87 -10.59 20.17
C LYS A 50 -10.81 -9.09 20.47
N GLU A 51 -11.41 -8.71 21.59
CA GLU A 51 -11.34 -7.39 22.23
C GLU A 51 -10.03 -7.23 23.03
N ASP A 52 -8.96 -7.94 22.66
CA ASP A 52 -7.86 -8.23 23.59
C ASP A 52 -6.49 -7.74 23.05
N GLY A 53 -6.42 -7.21 21.83
CA GLY A 53 -5.16 -6.95 21.12
C GLY A 53 -4.56 -5.55 21.28
N PHE A 54 -5.32 -4.55 21.73
CA PHE A 54 -4.94 -3.13 21.61
C PHE A 54 -4.06 -2.58 22.74
N THR A 55 -3.71 -3.37 23.75
CA THR A 55 -3.04 -2.84 24.96
C THR A 55 -1.51 -2.81 24.90
N ASN A 56 -0.88 -3.38 23.86
CA ASN A 56 0.60 -3.43 23.74
C ASN A 56 1.06 -3.27 22.28
N ILE A 57 0.74 -2.15 21.66
CA ILE A 57 1.18 -1.82 20.29
C ILE A 57 2.64 -1.34 20.34
N LYS A 58 3.49 -1.91 19.49
CA LYS A 58 4.92 -1.61 19.39
C LYS A 58 5.26 -0.99 18.05
N ALA A 59 6.42 -0.33 18.02
CA ALA A 59 6.99 0.18 16.78
C ALA A 59 7.14 -0.95 15.74
N GLY A 60 6.51 -0.78 14.57
CA GLY A 60 6.47 -1.76 13.49
C GLY A 60 5.20 -2.60 13.41
N ASP A 61 4.28 -2.48 14.37
CA ASP A 61 3.01 -3.22 14.35
C ASP A 61 2.02 -2.63 13.33
N GLU A 62 1.24 -3.50 12.71
CA GLU A 62 0.16 -3.15 11.80
C GLU A 62 -1.10 -2.82 12.60
N ILE A 63 -1.58 -1.58 12.54
CA ILE A 63 -2.64 -1.07 13.43
C ILE A 63 -3.98 -0.82 12.73
N ALA A 64 -3.94 -0.55 11.42
CA ALA A 64 -5.14 -0.22 10.65
C ALA A 64 -4.92 -0.44 9.14
N ILE A 65 -6.02 -0.46 8.40
CA ILE A 65 -6.01 -0.38 6.93
C ILE A 65 -6.71 0.90 6.51
N ILE A 66 -6.05 1.68 5.66
CA ILE A 66 -6.63 2.85 5.01
C ILE A 66 -7.01 2.48 3.58
N LYS A 67 -8.31 2.65 3.30
CA LYS A 67 -8.88 2.53 1.96
C LYS A 67 -9.41 3.88 1.51
N ILE A 68 -8.83 4.44 0.46
CA ILE A 68 -9.30 5.67 -0.18
C ILE A 68 -9.70 5.34 -1.62
N PRO A 69 -10.98 5.01 -1.87
CA PRO A 69 -11.45 4.56 -3.18
C PRO A 69 -11.23 5.59 -4.30
N SER A 70 -11.29 6.88 -3.98
CA SER A 70 -11.16 7.96 -4.97
C SER A 70 -9.78 8.03 -5.63
N ILE A 71 -8.74 7.51 -4.97
CA ILE A 71 -7.37 7.43 -5.50
C ILE A 71 -6.89 5.98 -5.61
N ASN A 72 -7.79 5.02 -5.45
CA ASN A 72 -7.49 3.59 -5.49
C ASN A 72 -6.33 3.21 -4.53
N LEU A 73 -6.32 3.80 -3.33
CA LEU A 73 -5.33 3.52 -2.29
C LEU A 73 -5.89 2.47 -1.34
N ASN A 74 -5.15 1.38 -1.15
CA ASN A 74 -5.42 0.35 -0.15
C ASN A 74 -4.08 -0.04 0.48
N THR A 75 -3.86 0.40 1.72
CA THR A 75 -2.55 0.27 2.37
C THR A 75 -2.70 0.10 3.88
N VAL A 76 -1.70 -0.52 4.49
CA VAL A 76 -1.62 -0.77 5.94
C VAL A 76 -0.97 0.44 6.62
N VAL A 77 -1.45 0.76 7.82
CA VAL A 77 -0.87 1.75 8.72
C VAL A 77 0.00 1.03 9.73
N ILE A 78 1.25 1.47 9.84
CA ILE A 78 2.26 0.96 10.77
C ILE A 78 2.42 1.95 11.91
N GLU A 79 2.45 1.44 13.15
CA GLU A 79 2.86 2.23 14.32
C GLU A 79 4.37 2.47 14.25
N SER A 80 4.84 3.57 13.67
CA SER A 80 6.23 4.04 13.76
C SER A 80 6.41 5.21 12.80
N ILE A 81 7.33 6.13 13.11
CA ILE A 81 7.80 7.18 12.19
C ILE A 81 9.27 7.00 11.79
N GLU A 82 9.80 5.78 11.91
CA GLU A 82 11.15 5.50 11.44
C GLU A 82 11.21 5.45 9.91
N LYS A 83 12.31 5.95 9.36
CA LYS A 83 12.52 6.11 7.91
C LYS A 83 12.35 4.81 7.11
N GLN A 84 12.67 3.66 7.72
CA GLN A 84 12.53 2.36 7.08
C GLN A 84 11.07 2.00 6.76
N TYR A 85 10.13 2.47 7.57
CA TYR A 85 8.69 2.25 7.40
C TYR A 85 8.05 3.34 6.53
N LEU A 86 8.40 4.61 6.76
CA LEU A 86 7.90 5.78 5.98
C LEU A 86 8.12 5.67 4.47
N ASN A 87 9.18 4.98 4.03
CA ASN A 87 9.46 4.81 2.60
C ASN A 87 8.46 3.89 1.89
N HIS A 88 7.69 3.08 2.62
CA HIS A 88 6.89 2.00 2.06
C HIS A 88 5.44 1.96 2.57
N TYR A 89 5.16 2.58 3.71
CA TYR A 89 3.87 2.46 4.41
C TYR A 89 3.35 3.81 4.90
N VAL A 90 2.07 3.82 5.27
CA VAL A 90 1.50 4.91 6.05
C VAL A 90 1.91 4.72 7.50
N CYS A 91 2.38 5.78 8.12
CA CYS A 91 3.00 5.72 9.44
C CYS A 91 2.17 6.51 10.45
N HIS A 92 1.74 5.85 11.51
CA HIS A 92 1.11 6.48 12.66
C HIS A 92 2.17 6.92 13.67
N PHE A 93 1.92 8.06 14.32
CA PHE A 93 2.82 8.60 15.34
C PHE A 93 2.68 7.84 16.66
N GLU A 94 3.81 7.33 17.15
CA GLU A 94 3.87 6.67 18.45
C GLU A 94 3.31 7.58 19.56
N ASN A 95 2.35 7.06 20.34
CA ASN A 95 1.60 7.75 21.40
C ASN A 95 0.53 8.78 20.95
N ASN A 96 0.17 8.81 19.67
CA ASN A 96 -1.04 9.53 19.25
C ASN A 96 -2.30 8.68 19.44
N ALA A 97 -3.44 9.36 19.36
CA ALA A 97 -4.72 8.70 19.54
C ALA A 97 -5.02 7.75 18.39
N MET A 98 -5.46 6.54 18.71
CA MET A 98 -5.81 5.51 17.72
C MET A 98 -7.09 5.86 16.95
N SER A 99 -7.26 5.25 15.77
CA SER A 99 -8.50 5.40 15.00
C SER A 99 -9.72 4.99 15.82
N GLY A 100 -10.66 5.92 16.01
CA GLY A 100 -11.87 5.72 16.83
C GLY A 100 -11.79 6.29 18.25
N GLU A 101 -10.64 6.79 18.71
CA GLU A 101 -10.51 7.49 19.99
C GLU A 101 -10.99 8.95 19.93
N TYR A 102 -11.33 9.54 21.09
CA TYR A 102 -11.86 10.91 21.21
C TYR A 102 -10.77 12.01 21.02
N ARG A 103 -9.81 11.80 20.12
CA ARG A 103 -8.70 12.71 19.81
C ARG A 103 -8.31 12.54 18.35
N ASN A 104 -7.48 13.46 17.83
CA ASN A 104 -7.07 13.40 16.43
C ASN A 104 -6.09 12.25 16.19
N PHE A 105 -6.47 11.34 15.30
CA PHE A 105 -5.60 10.34 14.70
C PHE A 105 -4.74 11.01 13.63
N PHE A 106 -3.42 10.95 13.78
CA PHE A 106 -2.45 11.59 12.87
C PHE A 106 -1.62 10.52 12.16
N ASP A 107 -1.70 10.53 10.83
CA ASP A 107 -0.89 9.68 9.96
C ASP A 107 -0.03 10.52 9.02
N SER A 108 1.20 10.06 8.79
CA SER A 108 2.10 10.64 7.80
C SER A 108 2.16 9.77 6.56
N LEU A 109 1.90 10.39 5.41
CA LEU A 109 1.99 9.78 4.09
C LEU A 109 3.06 10.53 3.30
N VAL A 110 4.19 9.89 3.04
CA VAL A 110 5.24 10.45 2.18
C VAL A 110 5.13 9.79 0.81
N PHE A 111 4.76 10.57 -0.21
CA PHE A 111 4.73 10.16 -1.61
C PHE A 111 6.09 10.33 -2.27
#